data_AF-Q926P5-F1
#
_entry.id   AF-Q926P5-F1
#
_cell.length_a   1.000
_cell.length_b   1.000
_cell.length_c   1.000
_cell.angle_alpha   90.00
_cell.angle_beta   90.00
_cell.angle_gamma   90.00
#
_symmetry.space_group_name_H-M   'P 1'
#
loop_
_entity.id
_entity.type
_entity.pdbx_description
1 polymer ?
#
loop_
_entity_poly.entity_id
_entity_poly.type
_entity_poly.pdbx_seq_one_letter_code
_entity_poly.pdbx_strand_id
1 'polypeptide(L)'
;MKYEEEKHPLFNQEALDQYVEDTSQHYTNDIKEAMHLWPNGQMTSSTYEGVRGDDHNVITNYFNNIDMPELARIRRSEVMEVAAEGVGVLIVVPETEKILKAKNQVLTDKQIQVVCKNNFELDYFSEGIVLTKEKMEAYGVTEAQIQNLAAKNQAAKENKALQLGEVEKSIEDLER
;
A
#
# COMPACT_ATOMS: atom_id res chain seq x y z
N MET A 1 -20.38 17.76 1.82
CA MET A 1 -18.94 17.49 1.69
C MET A 1 -18.81 15.98 1.56
N LYS A 2 -18.63 15.48 0.34
CA LYS A 2 -18.51 14.04 0.09
C LYS A 2 -17.02 13.75 -0.09
N TYR A 3 -16.37 13.25 0.96
CA TYR A 3 -15.23 12.38 0.74
C TYR A 3 -15.81 11.14 0.08
N GLU A 4 -15.72 11.04 -1.24
CA GLU A 4 -15.67 9.69 -1.81
C GLU A 4 -14.34 9.13 -1.30
N GLU A 5 -14.43 8.36 -0.21
CA GLU A 5 -13.31 7.77 0.49
C GLU A 5 -12.46 6.99 -0.52
N GLU A 6 -11.30 7.54 -0.87
CA GLU A 6 -10.19 6.68 -1.24
C GLU A 6 -10.04 5.69 -0.10
N LYS A 7 -10.39 4.42 -0.36
CA LYS A 7 -10.46 3.35 0.65
C LYS A 7 -9.18 3.23 1.50
N HIS A 8 -8.08 3.80 1.01
CA HIS A 8 -6.76 3.82 1.64
C HIS A 8 -6.10 5.20 1.46
N PRO A 9 -6.41 6.18 2.33
CA PRO A 9 -6.01 7.58 2.15
C PRO A 9 -4.50 7.83 2.28
N LEU A 10 -3.74 6.85 2.77
CA LEU A 10 -2.29 6.93 2.93
C LEU A 10 -1.52 6.21 1.81
N PHE A 11 -2.21 5.58 0.86
CA PHE A 11 -1.56 4.91 -0.27
C PHE A 11 -1.09 5.94 -1.31
N ASN A 12 0.17 5.86 -1.70
CA ASN A 12 0.80 6.66 -2.75
C ASN A 12 1.80 5.77 -3.51
N GLN A 13 1.72 5.82 -4.85
CA GLN A 13 2.55 4.96 -5.71
C GLN A 13 4.03 5.34 -5.63
N GLU A 14 4.36 6.63 -5.68
CA GLU A 14 5.75 7.10 -5.65
C GLU A 14 6.41 6.77 -4.30
N ALA A 15 5.66 6.84 -3.21
CA ALA A 15 6.11 6.42 -1.89
C ALA A 15 6.34 4.91 -1.78
N LEU A 16 5.54 4.10 -2.48
CA LEU A 16 5.76 2.66 -2.61
C LEU A 16 7.03 2.39 -3.43
N ASP A 17 7.23 3.08 -4.55
CA ASP A 17 8.44 2.96 -5.36
C ASP A 17 9.68 3.34 -4.54
N GLN A 18 9.64 4.46 -3.81
CA GLN A 18 10.73 4.89 -2.92
C GLN A 18 10.94 3.90 -1.76
N TYR A 19 9.87 3.34 -1.22
CA TYR A 19 9.96 2.31 -0.17
C TYR A 19 10.70 1.07 -0.66
N VAL A 20 10.46 0.65 -1.91
CA VAL A 20 11.16 -0.46 -2.53
C VAL A 20 12.65 -0.12 -2.69
N GLU A 21 12.98 1.10 -3.12
CA GLU A 21 14.37 1.55 -3.27
C GLU A 21 15.13 1.67 -1.93
N ASP A 22 14.48 2.16 -0.88
CA ASP A 22 15.10 2.44 0.42
C ASP A 22 15.28 1.21 1.31
N THR A 23 14.68 0.08 0.93
CA THR A 23 14.66 -1.15 1.72
C THR A 23 15.25 -2.32 0.92
N SER A 24 15.37 -3.51 1.52
CA SER A 24 15.81 -4.70 0.78
C SER A 24 14.69 -5.33 -0.04
N GLN A 25 13.64 -4.56 -0.35
CA GLN A 25 12.46 -5.03 -1.05
C GLN A 25 12.67 -4.96 -2.57
N HIS A 26 11.89 -5.76 -3.29
CA HIS A 26 11.74 -5.69 -4.73
C HIS A 26 10.31 -6.08 -5.11
N TYR A 27 9.87 -5.66 -6.29
CA TYR A 27 8.59 -6.10 -6.83
C TYR A 27 8.66 -7.56 -7.28
N THR A 28 7.63 -8.33 -6.94
CA THR A 28 7.49 -9.73 -7.36
C THR A 28 6.10 -10.01 -7.90
N ASN A 29 6.01 -11.01 -8.77
CA ASN A 29 4.75 -11.60 -9.22
C ASN A 29 4.50 -12.99 -8.60
N ASP A 30 5.43 -13.49 -7.78
CA ASP A 30 5.30 -14.75 -7.07
C ASP A 30 4.78 -14.52 -5.65
N ILE A 31 3.55 -14.98 -5.39
CA ILE A 31 2.95 -14.88 -4.06
C ILE A 31 3.70 -15.73 -3.02
N LYS A 32 4.46 -16.75 -3.45
CA LYS A 32 5.25 -17.60 -2.56
C LYS A 32 6.51 -16.92 -2.04
N GLU A 33 6.86 -15.77 -2.59
CA GLU A 33 7.97 -14.94 -2.13
C GLU A 33 7.49 -13.62 -1.51
N ALA A 34 6.25 -13.22 -1.82
CA ALA A 34 5.66 -11.97 -1.40
C ALA A 34 5.58 -11.84 0.13
N MET A 35 5.86 -10.63 0.61
CA MET A 35 5.64 -10.19 1.99
C MET A 35 4.44 -9.26 2.10
N HIS A 36 4.24 -8.41 1.10
CA HIS A 36 3.17 -7.42 1.10
C HIS A 36 2.39 -7.48 -0.21
N LEU A 37 1.06 -7.38 -0.12
CA LEU A 37 0.17 -7.19 -1.27
C LEU A 37 -0.50 -5.81 -1.15
N TRP A 38 -0.11 -4.90 -2.02
CA TRP A 38 -0.46 -3.48 -1.98
C TRP A 38 -1.83 -3.22 -2.64
N PRO A 39 -2.50 -2.09 -2.34
CA PRO A 39 -3.83 -1.76 -2.87
C PRO A 39 -3.93 -1.74 -4.39
N ASN A 40 -2.82 -1.43 -5.06
CA ASN A 40 -2.73 -1.41 -6.51
C ASN A 40 -2.51 -2.81 -7.14
N GLY A 41 -2.50 -3.88 -6.34
CA GLY A 41 -2.28 -5.26 -6.75
C GLY A 41 -0.81 -5.66 -6.92
N GLN A 42 0.15 -4.75 -6.74
CA GLN A 42 1.57 -5.09 -6.75
C GLN A 42 1.93 -5.86 -5.47
N MET A 43 2.91 -6.74 -5.57
CA MET A 43 3.48 -7.44 -4.42
C MET A 43 4.95 -7.08 -4.26
N THR A 44 5.41 -6.97 -3.01
CA THR A 44 6.83 -6.76 -2.70
C THR A 44 7.36 -7.89 -1.81
N SER A 45 8.65 -8.14 -1.93
CA SER A 45 9.38 -9.23 -1.28
C SER A 45 10.79 -8.74 -0.93
N SER A 46 11.39 -9.26 0.15
CA SER A 46 12.86 -9.22 0.36
C SER A 46 13.49 -10.62 0.28
N THR A 47 12.77 -11.58 -0.30
CA THR A 47 13.28 -12.93 -0.54
C THR A 47 14.28 -12.89 -1.69
N TYR A 48 15.54 -13.21 -1.40
CA TYR A 48 16.58 -13.35 -2.41
C TYR A 48 17.25 -14.71 -2.23
N GLU A 49 17.38 -15.48 -3.31
CA GLU A 49 17.91 -16.86 -3.29
C GLU A 49 17.23 -17.77 -2.24
N GLY A 50 15.92 -17.61 -2.06
CA GLY A 50 15.10 -18.40 -1.12
C GLY A 50 15.23 -17.99 0.35
N VAL A 51 15.98 -16.92 0.65
CA VAL A 51 16.14 -16.38 2.01
C VAL A 51 15.47 -15.02 2.12
N ARG A 52 14.51 -14.89 3.04
CA ARG A 52 13.86 -13.60 3.35
C ARG A 52 14.81 -12.71 4.17
N GLY A 53 15.09 -11.50 3.66
CA GLY A 53 15.98 -10.53 4.30
C GLY A 53 15.35 -9.67 5.40
N ASP A 54 14.04 -9.38 5.30
CA ASP A 54 13.30 -8.53 6.23
C ASP A 54 12.19 -9.29 6.97
N ASP A 55 11.75 -8.75 8.10
CA ASP A 55 10.44 -9.11 8.67
C ASP A 55 9.35 -8.15 8.17
N HIS A 56 8.07 -8.51 8.35
CA HIS A 56 6.94 -7.68 7.87
C HIS A 56 6.84 -6.29 8.52
N ASN A 57 7.61 -5.99 9.57
CA ASN A 57 7.62 -4.63 10.13
C ASN A 57 8.41 -3.66 9.27
N VAL A 58 9.15 -4.12 8.26
CA VAL A 58 9.81 -3.22 7.30
C VAL A 58 8.82 -2.22 6.70
N ILE A 59 7.51 -2.54 6.67
CA ILE A 59 6.42 -1.64 6.28
C ILE A 59 6.40 -0.30 7.02
N THR A 60 6.98 -0.21 8.23
CA THR A 60 7.13 1.07 8.95
C THR A 60 7.87 2.11 8.13
N ASN A 61 8.83 1.69 7.30
CA ASN A 61 9.64 2.58 6.48
C ASN A 61 8.81 3.30 5.41
N TYR A 62 7.68 2.72 4.97
CA TYR A 62 6.78 3.37 4.03
C TYR A 62 6.27 4.72 4.55
N PHE A 63 6.06 4.86 5.87
CA PHE A 63 5.54 6.10 6.45
C PHE A 63 6.52 7.28 6.36
N ASN A 64 7.82 7.00 6.25
CA ASN A 64 8.81 8.05 6.00
C ASN A 64 8.61 8.67 4.60
N ASN A 65 8.14 7.88 3.64
CA ASN A 65 8.06 8.26 2.22
C ASN A 65 6.77 9.01 1.87
N ILE A 66 5.80 9.05 2.79
CA ILE A 66 4.60 9.89 2.70
C ILE A 66 4.67 11.13 3.61
N ASP A 67 5.86 11.50 4.09
CA ASP A 67 6.09 12.63 5.00
C ASP A 67 5.30 12.53 6.33
N MET A 68 5.05 11.30 6.82
CA MET A 68 4.38 11.04 8.11
C MET A 68 5.22 10.11 9.01
N PRO A 69 6.49 10.44 9.29
CA PRO A 69 7.40 9.58 10.08
C PRO A 69 6.91 9.33 11.52
N GLU A 70 5.96 10.13 12.02
CA GLU A 70 5.32 9.92 13.32
C GLU A 70 4.59 8.58 13.39
N LEU A 71 3.99 8.14 12.27
CA LEU A 71 3.32 6.84 12.17
C LEU A 71 4.30 5.66 12.29
N ALA A 72 5.58 5.84 11.96
CA ALA A 72 6.59 4.82 12.19
C ALA A 72 7.00 4.70 13.67
N ARG A 73 6.62 5.66 14.53
CA ARG A 73 7.03 5.77 15.94
C ARG A 73 5.94 5.38 16.93
N ILE A 74 4.74 5.05 16.47
CA ILE A 74 3.66 4.55 17.33
C ILE A 74 3.95 3.10 17.76
N ARG A 75 3.08 2.52 18.60
CA ARG A 75 3.28 1.14 19.06
C ARG A 75 3.24 0.19 17.87
N ARG A 76 4.15 -0.79 17.84
CA ARG A 76 4.28 -1.77 16.73
C ARG A 76 2.96 -2.44 16.33
N SER A 77 2.12 -2.80 17.29
CA SER A 77 0.79 -3.37 17.00
C SER A 77 -0.12 -2.38 16.27
N GLU A 78 -0.06 -1.10 16.63
CA GLU A 78 -0.86 -0.03 16.01
C GLU A 78 -0.35 0.31 14.62
N VAL A 79 0.97 0.27 14.38
CA VAL A 79 1.56 0.50 13.04
C VAL A 79 0.93 -0.43 12.01
N MET A 80 0.82 -1.73 12.32
CA MET A 80 0.28 -2.71 11.36
C MET A 80 -1.20 -2.44 11.07
N GLU A 81 -1.97 -1.99 12.07
CA GLU A 81 -3.37 -1.60 11.88
C GLU A 81 -3.50 -0.31 11.07
N VAL A 82 -2.60 0.67 11.27
CA VAL A 82 -2.52 1.89 10.45
C VAL A 82 -2.13 1.56 9.01
N ALA A 83 -1.19 0.64 8.81
CA ALA A 83 -0.80 0.18 7.47
C ALA A 83 -1.96 -0.53 6.77
N ALA A 84 -2.68 -1.41 7.49
CA ALA A 84 -3.84 -2.10 6.94
C ALA A 84 -4.99 -1.14 6.59
N GLU A 85 -5.35 -0.22 7.47
CA GLU A 85 -6.48 0.69 7.23
C GLU A 85 -6.10 1.84 6.28
N GLY A 86 -5.04 2.57 6.62
CA GLY A 86 -4.64 3.79 5.93
C GLY A 86 -3.95 3.54 4.61
N VAL A 87 -3.02 2.58 4.57
CA VAL A 87 -2.29 2.23 3.33
C VAL A 87 -3.01 1.14 2.57
N GLY A 88 -3.81 0.29 3.22
CA GLY A 88 -4.51 -0.80 2.55
C GLY A 88 -3.65 -2.01 2.23
N VAL A 89 -2.45 -2.12 2.80
CA VAL A 89 -1.55 -3.23 2.53
C VAL A 89 -2.02 -4.50 3.24
N LEU A 90 -1.85 -5.65 2.59
CA LEU A 90 -2.07 -6.98 3.18
C LEU A 90 -0.72 -7.63 3.47
N ILE A 91 -0.66 -8.43 4.53
CA ILE A 91 0.53 -9.19 4.90
C ILE A 91 0.42 -10.56 4.23
N VAL A 92 1.40 -10.94 3.42
CA VAL A 92 1.48 -12.28 2.84
C VAL A 92 2.46 -13.09 3.67
N VAL A 93 2.04 -14.29 4.11
CA VAL A 93 2.84 -15.23 4.90
C VAL A 93 2.96 -16.54 4.11
N PRO A 94 3.90 -16.62 3.15
CA PRO A 94 4.05 -17.77 2.27
C PRO A 94 4.23 -19.09 2.99
N GLU A 95 4.92 -19.10 4.14
CA GLU A 95 5.22 -20.31 4.90
C GLU A 95 3.98 -21.01 5.46
N THR A 96 2.88 -20.28 5.62
CA THR A 96 1.59 -20.81 6.08
C THR A 96 0.51 -20.74 5.00
N GLU A 97 0.88 -20.29 3.79
CA GLU A 97 -0.05 -20.02 2.69
C GLU A 97 -1.20 -19.09 3.11
N LYS A 98 -0.88 -18.08 3.93
CA LYS A 98 -1.87 -17.11 4.46
C LYS A 98 -1.68 -15.71 3.92
N ILE A 99 -2.78 -15.01 3.74
CA ILE A 99 -2.83 -13.56 3.55
C ILE A 99 -3.56 -12.99 4.77
N LEU A 100 -2.90 -12.14 5.54
CA LEU A 100 -3.45 -11.54 6.74
C LEU A 100 -3.92 -10.11 6.48
N LYS A 101 -5.09 -9.79 7.01
CA LYS A 101 -5.69 -8.45 7.00
C LYS A 101 -6.25 -8.06 8.36
N ALA A 102 -6.51 -6.78 8.60
CA ALA A 102 -7.37 -6.38 9.69
C ALA A 102 -8.84 -6.68 9.33
N LYS A 103 -9.71 -7.15 10.23
CA LYS A 103 -11.08 -7.58 9.84
C LYS A 103 -11.88 -6.51 9.11
N ASN A 104 -11.84 -5.26 9.58
CA ASN A 104 -12.56 -4.14 8.98
C ASN A 104 -11.95 -3.60 7.66
N GLN A 105 -10.71 -3.98 7.32
CA GLN A 105 -10.04 -3.49 6.11
C GLN A 105 -10.79 -3.90 4.85
N VAL A 106 -11.11 -2.95 4.00
CA VAL A 106 -11.75 -3.23 2.70
C VAL A 106 -10.67 -3.56 1.67
N LEU A 107 -10.85 -4.63 0.88
CA LEU A 107 -9.93 -4.95 -0.20
C LEU A 107 -10.26 -4.15 -1.47
N THR A 108 -9.23 -3.82 -2.24
CA THR A 108 -9.42 -3.30 -3.60
C THR A 108 -9.70 -4.43 -4.59
N ASP A 109 -10.32 -4.12 -5.73
CA ASP A 109 -10.57 -5.11 -6.78
C ASP A 109 -9.27 -5.76 -7.28
N LYS A 110 -8.17 -5.01 -7.31
CA LYS A 110 -6.86 -5.53 -7.73
C LYS A 110 -6.29 -6.52 -6.70
N GLN A 111 -6.45 -6.25 -5.41
CA GLN A 111 -6.08 -7.20 -4.37
C GLN A 111 -6.95 -8.45 -4.43
N ILE A 112 -8.27 -8.29 -4.61
CA ILE A 112 -9.20 -9.42 -4.78
C ILE A 112 -8.76 -10.31 -5.95
N GLN A 113 -8.35 -9.72 -7.09
CA GLN A 113 -7.84 -10.49 -8.22
C GLN A 113 -6.60 -11.32 -7.86
N VAL A 114 -5.66 -10.75 -7.12
CA VAL A 114 -4.47 -11.48 -6.65
C VAL A 114 -4.86 -12.58 -5.66
N VAL A 115 -5.69 -12.28 -4.66
CA VAL A 115 -6.15 -13.25 -3.67
C VAL A 115 -6.87 -14.41 -4.34
N CYS A 116 -7.85 -14.15 -5.22
CA CYS A 116 -8.63 -15.20 -5.88
C CYS A 116 -7.81 -16.05 -6.87
N LYS A 117 -6.74 -15.49 -7.46
CA LYS A 117 -5.86 -16.23 -8.37
C LYS A 117 -4.95 -17.22 -7.62
N ASN A 118 -4.74 -17.01 -6.33
CA ASN A 118 -3.82 -17.78 -5.52
C ASN A 118 -4.58 -18.61 -4.48
N ASN A 119 -4.07 -19.81 -4.16
CA ASN A 119 -4.75 -20.72 -3.22
C ASN A 119 -4.36 -20.44 -1.75
N PHE A 120 -4.22 -19.17 -1.38
CA PHE A 120 -3.86 -18.76 -0.02
C PHE A 120 -5.12 -18.54 0.81
N GLU A 121 -5.08 -18.94 2.09
CA GLU A 121 -6.14 -18.67 3.05
C GLU A 121 -6.12 -17.19 3.47
N LEU A 122 -7.28 -16.55 3.47
CA LEU A 122 -7.44 -15.20 4.01
C LEU A 122 -7.77 -15.29 5.51
N ASP A 123 -6.92 -14.70 6.36
CA ASP A 123 -7.04 -14.73 7.81
C ASP A 123 -6.84 -13.32 8.41
N TYR A 124 -7.05 -13.19 9.71
CA TYR A 124 -7.09 -11.90 10.39
C TYR A 124 -6.05 -11.79 11.49
N PHE A 125 -5.29 -10.69 11.50
CA PHE A 125 -4.33 -10.42 12.59
C PHE A 125 -4.90 -9.46 13.65
N SER A 126 -5.95 -8.70 13.34
CA SER A 126 -6.65 -7.84 14.29
C SER A 126 -8.10 -7.55 13.87
N GLU A 127 -8.89 -6.96 14.77
CA GLU A 127 -10.21 -6.40 14.43
C GLU A 127 -10.09 -5.18 13.51
N GLY A 128 -8.97 -4.46 13.63
CA GLY A 128 -8.65 -3.27 12.87
C GLY A 128 -9.13 -1.97 13.52
N ILE A 129 -8.83 -0.87 12.84
CA ILE A 129 -9.04 0.48 13.36
C ILE A 129 -9.79 1.35 12.36
N VAL A 130 -10.43 2.40 12.85
CA VAL A 130 -10.92 3.51 12.02
C VAL A 130 -9.96 4.67 12.16
N LEU A 131 -9.40 5.15 11.04
CA LEU A 131 -8.52 6.32 11.01
C LEU A 131 -9.32 7.62 10.89
N THR A 132 -9.81 8.11 12.03
CA THR A 132 -10.43 9.44 12.09
C THR A 132 -9.37 10.53 12.13
N LYS A 133 -9.77 11.78 11.84
CA LYS A 133 -8.88 12.95 11.97
C LYS A 133 -8.28 13.05 13.38
N GLU A 134 -9.09 12.89 14.42
CA GLU A 134 -8.66 12.95 15.82
C GLU A 134 -7.64 11.85 16.14
N LYS A 135 -7.81 10.66 15.54
CA LYS A 135 -6.88 9.55 15.71
C LYS A 135 -5.54 9.81 15.01
N MET A 136 -5.57 10.37 13.81
CA MET A 136 -4.35 10.79 13.09
C MET A 136 -3.60 11.89 13.86
N GLU A 137 -4.32 12.88 14.39
CA GLU A 137 -3.76 13.93 15.24
C GLU A 137 -3.15 13.36 16.54
N ALA A 138 -3.79 12.36 17.16
CA ALA A 138 -3.26 11.67 18.32
C ALA A 138 -1.96 10.90 18.02
N TYR A 139 -1.74 10.49 16.77
CA TYR A 139 -0.47 9.93 16.29
C TYR A 139 0.55 10.99 15.87
N GLY A 140 0.23 12.27 16.00
CA GLY A 140 1.11 13.38 15.63
C GLY A 140 1.04 13.78 14.16
N VAL A 141 0.11 13.21 13.38
CA VAL A 141 -0.09 13.59 11.98
C VAL A 141 -1.00 14.81 11.89
N THR A 142 -0.52 15.83 11.21
CA THR A 142 -1.24 17.09 10.99
C THR A 142 -2.19 16.99 9.79
N GLU A 143 -3.25 17.80 9.80
CA GLU A 143 -4.13 17.94 8.64
C GLU A 143 -3.38 18.39 7.37
N ALA A 144 -2.36 19.23 7.52
CA ALA A 144 -1.53 19.67 6.40
C ALA A 144 -0.77 18.50 5.74
N GLN A 145 -0.23 17.56 6.52
CA GLN A 145 0.42 16.36 5.97
C GLN A 145 -0.57 15.51 5.16
N ILE A 146 -1.80 15.31 5.67
CA ILE A 146 -2.84 14.54 4.99
C ILE A 146 -3.25 15.22 3.67
N GLN A 147 -3.47 16.54 3.70
CA GLN A 147 -3.83 17.32 2.51
C GLN A 147 -2.71 17.31 1.46
N ASN A 148 -1.45 17.42 1.89
CA ASN A 148 -0.30 17.35 0.99
C ASN A 148 -0.19 15.99 0.30
N LEU A 149 -0.40 14.89 1.04
CA LEU A 149 -0.40 13.55 0.45
C LEU A 149 -1.54 13.38 -0.56
N ALA A 150 -2.75 13.82 -0.22
CA ALA A 150 -3.88 13.79 -1.14
C ALA A 150 -3.62 14.60 -2.41
N ALA A 151 -2.99 15.78 -2.29
CA ALA A 151 -2.59 16.60 -3.44
C ALA A 151 -1.53 15.89 -4.31
N LYS A 152 -0.53 15.25 -3.71
CA LYS A 152 0.47 14.43 -4.43
C LYS A 152 -0.21 13.28 -5.19
N ASN A 153 -1.13 12.57 -4.55
CA ASN A 153 -1.91 11.49 -5.16
C ASN A 153 -2.72 11.97 -6.36
N GLN A 154 -3.40 13.11 -6.23
CA GLN A 154 -4.20 13.69 -7.30
C GLN A 154 -3.32 14.10 -8.50
N ALA A 155 -2.21 14.80 -8.24
CA ALA A 155 -1.27 15.19 -9.28
C ALA A 155 -0.68 13.98 -10.03
N ALA A 156 -0.32 12.91 -9.31
CA ALA A 156 0.19 11.69 -9.92
C ALA A 156 -0.84 11.01 -10.85
N LYS A 157 -2.12 10.99 -10.46
CA LYS A 157 -3.20 10.48 -11.30
C LYS A 157 -3.40 11.30 -12.57
N GLU A 158 -3.40 12.63 -12.44
CA GLU A 158 -3.55 13.56 -13.57
C GLU A 158 -2.40 13.43 -14.56
N ASN A 159 -1.16 13.39 -14.08
CA ASN A 159 0.03 13.19 -14.92
C ASN A 159 -0.02 11.85 -15.67
N LYS A 160 -0.45 10.77 -15.00
CA LYS A 160 -0.60 9.46 -15.64
C LYS A 160 -1.68 9.45 -16.71
N ALA A 161 -2.81 10.13 -16.47
CA ALA A 161 -3.89 10.25 -17.45
C ALA A 161 -3.45 11.05 -18.69
N LEU A 162 -2.68 12.12 -18.49
CA LEU A 162 -2.10 12.91 -19.59
C LEU A 162 -1.15 12.07 -20.44
N GLN A 163 -0.22 11.33 -19.82
CA GLN A 163 0.70 10.45 -20.55
C GLN A 163 -0.03 9.37 -21.35
N LEU A 164 -1.06 8.73 -20.79
CA LEU A 164 -1.85 7.73 -21.51
C LEU A 164 -2.57 8.34 -22.72
N GLY A 165 -3.16 9.53 -22.57
CA GLY A 165 -3.82 10.23 -23.69
C GLY A 165 -2.84 10.66 -24.79
N GLU A 166 -1.60 10.99 -24.47
CA GLU A 166 -0.55 11.29 -25.45
C GLU A 166 -0.12 10.03 -26.22
N VAL A 167 -0.01 8.89 -25.53
CA VAL A 167 0.31 7.60 -26.15
C VAL A 167 -0.81 7.16 -27.09
N GLU A 168 -2.08 7.26 -26.67
CA GLU A 168 -3.24 6.91 -27.50
C GLU A 168 -3.30 7.73 -28.78
N LYS A 169 -3.09 9.06 -28.69
CA LYS A 169 -3.01 9.93 -29.88
C LYS A 169 -1.86 9.54 -30.82
N SER A 170 -0.70 9.21 -30.24
CA SER A 170 0.47 8.82 -31.03
C SER A 170 0.23 7.50 -31.80
N ILE A 171 -0.53 6.57 -31.21
CA ILE A 171 -0.93 5.32 -31.88
C ILE A 171 -1.92 5.62 -33.01
N GLU A 172 -2.95 6.44 -32.76
CA GLU A 172 -3.94 6.82 -33.78
C GLU A 172 -3.30 7.53 -34.99
N ASP A 173 -2.27 8.35 -34.76
CA ASP A 173 -1.54 9.05 -35.82
C ASP A 173 -0.63 8.11 -36.64
N LEU A 174 -0.19 6.98 -36.09
CA LEU A 174 0.59 5.95 -36.80
C LEU A 174 -0.30 5.00 -37.62
N GLU A 175 -1.59 4.90 -37.30
CA GLU A 175 -2.56 4.04 -37.98
C GLU A 175 -3.30 4.74 -39.15
N ARG A 176 -2.98 6.02 -39.44
CA ARG A 176 -3.51 6.80 -40.57
C ARG A 176 -2.52 6.91 -41.73
#